data_AF-A0A8T0FMA6-F1
#
_entry.id   AF-A0A8T0FMA6-F1
#
_cell.length_a   1.000
_cell.length_b   1.000
_cell.length_c   1.000
_cell.angle_alpha   90.00
_cell.angle_beta   90.00
_cell.angle_gamma   90.00
#
_symmetry.space_group_name_H-M   'P 1'
#
loop_
_entity.id
_entity.type
_entity.pdbx_description
1 polymer ?
#
loop_
_entity_poly.entity_id
_entity_poly.type
_entity_poly.pdbx_seq_one_letter_code
_entity_poly.pdbx_strand_id
1 'polypeptide(L)'
;MAFGLCIFIDLLCRMSNLNVKMQEKNQFIDDSRAHFKAFKLKLNLFAGQLAKNDLTHFPRLNSIPSVNKEKLKNYEDGLKKLHFEFERRFQDFSAIQTKLDLFAMPFNVNCEAVR
;
A
#
# COMPACT_ATOMS: atom_id res chain seq x y z
N MET A 1 -7.72 -14.97 20.27
CA MET A 1 -7.85 -13.58 19.74
C MET A 1 -8.98 -13.57 18.72
N ALA A 2 -9.85 -12.55 18.72
CA ALA A 2 -11.00 -12.51 17.80
C ALA A 2 -10.57 -12.20 16.36
N PHE A 3 -11.22 -12.81 15.37
CA PHE A 3 -10.94 -12.63 13.93
C PHE A 3 -10.72 -11.16 13.51
N GLY A 4 -11.68 -10.29 13.86
CA GLY A 4 -11.63 -8.88 13.50
C GLY A 4 -10.46 -8.12 14.14
N LEU A 5 -10.05 -8.53 15.34
CA LEU A 5 -8.90 -7.92 16.01
C LEU A 5 -7.59 -8.34 15.35
N CYS A 6 -7.45 -9.61 14.96
CA CYS A 6 -6.25 -10.11 14.28
C CYS A 6 -5.96 -9.34 12.99
N ILE A 7 -6.96 -9.25 12.11
CA ILE A 7 -6.81 -8.58 10.81
C ILE A 7 -6.62 -7.06 10.97
N PHE A 8 -7.31 -6.44 11.94
CA PHE A 8 -7.13 -5.02 12.23
C PHE A 8 -5.71 -4.73 12.70
N ILE A 9 -5.15 -5.55 13.60
CA ILE A 9 -3.78 -5.35 14.06
C ILE A 9 -2.77 -5.58 12.93
N ASP A 10 -2.94 -6.63 12.12
CA ASP A 10 -2.06 -6.89 10.96
C ASP A 10 -2.08 -5.69 9.98
N LEU A 11 -3.24 -5.09 9.74
CA LEU A 11 -3.36 -3.88 8.92
C LEU A 11 -2.76 -2.65 9.60
N LEU A 12 -3.03 -2.45 10.89
CA LEU A 12 -2.53 -1.31 11.67
C LEU A 12 -1.01 -1.28 11.71
N CYS A 13 -0.36 -2.43 11.93
CA CYS A 13 1.10 -2.54 11.90
C CYS A 13 1.67 -2.08 10.55
N ARG A 14 1.00 -2.40 9.44
CA ARG A 14 1.42 -1.97 8.10
C ARG A 14 1.24 -0.47 7.88
N MET A 15 0.12 0.08 8.33
CA MET A 15 -0.16 1.52 8.27
C MET A 15 0.85 2.31 9.12
N SER A 16 1.14 1.86 10.34
CA SER A 16 2.16 2.47 11.19
C SER A 16 3.55 2.41 10.56
N ASN A 17 3.92 1.29 9.94
CA ASN A 17 5.21 1.18 9.27
C ASN A 17 5.32 2.12 8.06
N LEU A 18 4.23 2.27 7.28
CA LEU A 18 4.18 3.31 6.23
C LEU A 18 4.33 4.71 6.84
N ASN A 19 3.58 5.02 7.90
CA ASN A 19 3.62 6.33 8.53
C ASN A 19 5.03 6.69 9.03
N VAL A 20 5.74 5.74 9.66
CA VAL A 20 7.13 5.95 10.09
C VAL A 20 8.01 6.28 8.89
N LYS A 21 7.94 5.49 7.81
CA LYS A 21 8.71 5.73 6.59
C LYS A 21 8.40 7.10 5.97
N MET A 22 7.15 7.53 6.00
CA MET A 22 6.74 8.83 5.47
C MET A 22 7.18 10.02 6.33
N GLN A 23 7.48 9.78 7.62
CA GLN A 23 7.89 10.81 8.58
C GLN A 23 9.40 10.87 8.78
N GLU A 24 10.17 10.04 8.06
CA GLU A 24 11.63 10.07 8.13
C GLU A 24 12.16 11.45 7.70
N LYS A 25 13.06 12.01 8.52
CA LYS A 25 13.69 13.29 8.23
C LYS A 25 14.67 13.13 7.06
N ASN A 26 14.81 14.18 6.25
CA ASN A 26 15.72 14.24 5.10
C ASN A 26 15.40 13.24 3.97
N GLN A 27 14.17 12.71 3.90
CA GLN A 27 13.76 11.95 2.73
C GLN A 27 13.52 12.87 1.53
N PHE A 28 14.00 12.46 0.36
CA PHE A 28 13.60 13.11 -0.87
C PHE A 28 12.13 12.78 -1.16
N ILE A 29 11.47 13.70 -1.85
CA ILE A 29 10.06 13.50 -2.23
C ILE A 29 9.86 12.25 -3.11
N ASP A 30 10.89 11.83 -3.84
CA ASP A 30 10.85 10.61 -4.65
C ASP A 30 10.93 9.33 -3.79
N ASP A 31 11.63 9.34 -2.64
CA ASP A 31 11.63 8.23 -1.68
C ASP A 31 10.24 8.02 -1.08
N SER A 32 9.63 9.12 -0.64
CA SER A 32 8.24 9.15 -0.15
C SER A 32 7.26 8.62 -1.20
N ARG A 33 7.41 9.04 -2.46
CA ARG A 33 6.62 8.52 -3.59
C ARG A 33 6.83 7.02 -3.77
N ALA A 34 8.07 6.54 -3.75
CA ALA A 34 8.38 5.12 -3.88
C ALA A 34 7.73 4.28 -2.76
N HIS A 35 7.73 4.79 -1.53
CA HIS A 35 7.02 4.19 -0.41
C HIS A 35 5.51 4.10 -0.62
N PHE A 36 4.87 5.17 -1.11
CA PHE A 36 3.44 5.13 -1.47
C PHE A 36 3.15 4.13 -2.58
N LYS A 37 3.94 4.14 -3.66
CA LYS A 37 3.77 3.21 -4.79
C LYS A 37 3.88 1.77 -4.32
N ALA A 38 4.88 1.46 -3.51
CA ALA A 38 5.07 0.13 -2.93
C ALA A 38 3.91 -0.27 -2.00
N PHE A 39 3.40 0.66 -1.20
CA PHE A 39 2.28 0.40 -0.30
C PHE A 39 0.97 0.12 -1.05
N LYS A 40 0.66 0.91 -2.09
CA LYS A 40 -0.49 0.64 -2.97
C LYS A 40 -0.42 -0.75 -3.59
N LEU A 41 0.74 -1.12 -4.14
CA LEU A 41 0.93 -2.45 -4.72
C LEU A 41 0.71 -3.56 -3.68
N LYS A 42 1.17 -3.35 -2.44
CA LYS A 42 0.94 -4.27 -1.32
C LYS A 42 -0.54 -4.40 -0.97
N LEU A 43 -1.32 -3.31 -0.97
CA LEU A 43 -2.77 -3.39 -0.72
C LEU A 43 -3.48 -4.28 -1.75
N ASN A 44 -3.13 -4.14 -3.03
CA ASN A 44 -3.68 -5.00 -4.09
C ASN A 44 -3.24 -6.46 -3.95
N LEU A 45 -1.96 -6.69 -3.63
CA LEU A 45 -1.45 -8.04 -3.35
C LEU A 45 -2.23 -8.69 -2.21
N PHE A 46 -2.42 -7.97 -1.11
CA PHE A 46 -3.14 -8.47 0.06
C PHE A 46 -4.62 -8.73 -0.23
N ALA A 47 -5.30 -7.85 -0.98
CA ALA A 47 -6.66 -8.12 -1.42
C ALA A 47 -6.73 -9.41 -2.26
N GLY A 48 -5.80 -9.58 -3.21
CA GLY A 48 -5.73 -10.80 -4.02
C GLY A 48 -5.42 -12.07 -3.22
N GLN A 49 -4.64 -11.97 -2.14
CA GLN A 49 -4.36 -13.08 -1.23
C GLN A 49 -5.57 -13.44 -0.38
N LEU A 50 -6.27 -12.44 0.18
CA LEU A 50 -7.51 -12.67 0.91
C LEU A 50 -8.59 -13.34 0.04
N ALA A 51 -8.70 -12.93 -1.24
CA ALA A 51 -9.61 -13.56 -2.20
C ALA A 51 -9.32 -15.06 -2.43
N LYS A 52 -8.04 -15.45 -2.32
CA LYS A 52 -7.58 -16.85 -2.41
C LYS A 52 -7.58 -17.58 -1.07
N ASN A 53 -7.99 -16.93 0.02
CA ASN A 53 -7.84 -17.41 1.40
C ASN A 53 -6.37 -17.69 1.78
N ASP A 54 -5.42 -17.03 1.12
CA ASP A 54 -4.01 -17.09 1.45
C ASP A 54 -3.71 -16.09 2.58
N LEU A 55 -3.40 -16.62 3.76
CA LEU A 55 -3.14 -15.83 4.96
C LEU A 55 -1.65 -15.73 5.29
N THR A 56 -0.75 -16.10 4.36
CA THR A 56 0.72 -16.12 4.58
C THR A 56 1.27 -14.78 5.07
N HIS A 57 0.65 -13.67 4.66
CA HIS A 57 1.06 -12.32 5.07
C HIS A 57 0.25 -11.75 6.25
N PHE A 58 -0.63 -12.53 6.86
CA PHE A 58 -1.45 -12.09 7.99
C PHE A 58 -1.14 -12.97 9.20
N PRO A 59 0.02 -12.84 9.84
CA PRO A 59 0.50 -13.80 10.84
C PRO A 59 -0.45 -13.95 12.04
N ARG A 60 -1.15 -12.87 12.45
CA ARG A 60 -2.12 -12.93 13.54
C ARG A 60 -3.44 -13.56 13.08
N LEU A 61 -3.82 -13.32 11.84
CA LEU A 61 -5.01 -13.94 11.26
C LEU A 61 -4.78 -15.42 10.89
N ASN A 62 -3.54 -15.80 10.59
CA ASN A 62 -3.17 -17.16 10.28
C ASN A 62 -3.04 -18.03 11.54
N SER A 63 -2.96 -17.41 12.73
CA SER A 63 -2.82 -18.12 14.01
C SER A 63 -4.16 -18.47 14.68
N ILE A 64 -5.30 -18.05 14.11
CA ILE A 64 -6.61 -18.40 14.66
C ILE A 64 -7.12 -19.72 14.05
N PRO A 65 -7.80 -20.56 14.83
CA PRO A 65 -8.18 -21.91 14.41
C PRO A 65 -9.33 -21.96 13.39
N SER A 66 -10.14 -20.90 13.28
CA SER A 66 -11.15 -20.80 12.22
C SER A 66 -11.25 -19.39 11.69
N VAL A 67 -11.36 -19.32 10.36
CA VAL A 67 -11.41 -18.08 9.61
C VAL A 67 -12.79 -17.99 8.94
N ASN A 68 -13.48 -16.88 9.17
CA ASN A 68 -14.78 -16.64 8.57
C ASN A 68 -14.60 -16.05 7.17
N LYS A 69 -15.02 -16.79 6.14
CA LYS A 69 -14.89 -16.42 4.72
C LYS A 69 -15.68 -15.17 4.33
N GLU A 70 -16.88 -14.98 4.87
CA GLU A 70 -17.67 -13.75 4.62
C GLU A 70 -16.96 -12.52 5.19
N LYS A 71 -16.40 -12.66 6.40
CA LYS A 71 -15.60 -11.59 6.99
C LYS A 71 -14.37 -11.31 6.14
N LEU A 72 -13.63 -12.33 5.67
CA LEU A 72 -12.49 -12.14 4.77
C LEU A 72 -12.87 -11.32 3.53
N LYS A 73 -14.00 -11.63 2.89
CA LYS A 73 -14.50 -10.89 1.73
C LYS A 73 -14.75 -9.42 2.06
N ASN A 74 -15.36 -9.12 3.22
CA ASN A 74 -15.56 -7.73 3.66
C ASN A 74 -14.22 -6.99 3.84
N TYR A 75 -13.17 -7.67 4.32
CA TYR A 75 -11.84 -7.07 4.44
C TYR A 75 -11.12 -6.92 3.11
N GLU A 76 -11.27 -7.87 2.19
CA GLU A 76 -10.80 -7.75 0.81
C GLU A 76 -11.38 -6.48 0.16
N ASP A 77 -12.71 -6.28 0.26
CA ASP A 77 -13.38 -5.10 -0.26
C ASP A 77 -12.90 -3.83 0.46
N GLY A 78 -12.65 -3.91 1.77
CA GLY A 78 -12.03 -2.82 2.54
C GLY A 78 -10.64 -2.44 2.03
N LEU A 79 -9.79 -3.41 1.70
CA LEU A 79 -8.46 -3.17 1.14
C LEU A 79 -8.53 -2.53 -0.25
N LYS A 80 -9.47 -2.97 -1.11
CA LYS A 80 -9.72 -2.36 -2.42
C LYS A 80 -10.17 -0.90 -2.29
N LYS A 81 -11.09 -0.61 -1.37
CA LYS A 81 -11.52 0.76 -1.07
C LYS A 81 -10.36 1.60 -0.54
N LEU A 82 -9.55 1.05 0.36
CA LEU A 82 -8.37 1.74 0.88
C LEU A 82 -7.36 2.06 -0.23
N HIS A 83 -7.12 1.12 -1.15
CA HIS A 83 -6.27 1.38 -2.32
C HIS A 83 -6.78 2.58 -3.12
N PHE A 84 -8.08 2.62 -3.44
CA PHE A 84 -8.68 3.74 -4.17
C PHE A 84 -8.55 5.06 -3.42
N GLU A 85 -8.76 5.07 -2.10
CA GLU A 85 -8.59 6.26 -1.27
C GLU A 85 -7.15 6.77 -1.27
N PHE A 86 -6.16 5.87 -1.29
CA PHE A 86 -4.76 6.25 -1.49
C PHE A 86 -4.53 6.88 -2.87
N GLU A 87 -5.07 6.31 -3.94
CA GLU A 87 -4.95 6.91 -5.28
C GLU A 87 -5.57 8.29 -5.35
N ARG A 88 -6.77 8.47 -4.79
CA ARG A 88 -7.44 9.77 -4.75
C ARG A 88 -6.66 10.80 -3.94
N ARG A 89 -6.18 10.42 -2.74
CA ARG A 89 -5.47 11.33 -1.83
C ARG A 89 -4.10 11.76 -2.37
N PHE A 90 -3.46 10.90 -3.15
CA PHE A 90 -2.10 11.11 -3.65
C PHE A 90 -2.06 11.34 -5.17
N GLN A 91 -3.18 11.76 -5.75
CA GLN A 91 -3.29 12.04 -7.19
C GLN A 91 -2.33 13.14 -7.63
N ASP A 92 -2.02 14.12 -6.79
CA ASP A 92 -1.14 15.24 -7.17
C ASP A 92 0.30 14.78 -7.52
N PHE A 93 0.74 13.63 -7.02
CA PHE A 93 2.02 13.03 -7.44
C PHE A 93 2.05 12.68 -8.93
N SER A 94 0.89 12.43 -9.56
CA SER A 94 0.84 12.21 -11.01
C SER A 94 1.16 13.48 -11.79
N ALA A 95 0.84 14.67 -11.26
CA ALA A 95 1.08 15.95 -11.92
C ALA A 95 2.57 16.32 -11.93
N ILE A 96 3.33 15.90 -10.91
CA ILE A 96 4.79 16.13 -10.84
C ILE A 96 5.61 14.92 -11.29
N GLN A 97 4.93 13.88 -11.80
CA GLN A 97 5.53 12.57 -12.04
C GLN A 97 6.75 12.64 -12.97
N THR A 98 6.61 13.30 -14.11
CA THR A 98 7.68 13.44 -15.10
C THR A 98 8.92 14.13 -14.52
N LYS A 99 8.73 15.13 -13.64
CA LYS A 99 9.84 15.84 -12.99
C LYS A 99 10.57 14.96 -11.98
N LEU A 100 9.84 14.14 -11.24
CA LEU A 100 10.41 13.19 -10.29
C LEU A 100 11.15 12.06 -10.99
N ASP A 101 10.61 11.52 -12.08
CA ASP A 101 11.28 10.47 -12.84
C ASP A 101 12.56 11.00 -13.52
N LEU A 102 12.57 12.25 -13.99
CA LEU A 102 13.78 12.93 -14.46
C LEU A 102 14.82 13.10 -13.34
N PHE A 103 14.38 13.46 -12.12
CA PHE A 103 15.29 13.59 -10.98
C PHE A 103 15.90 12.24 -10.58
N ALA A 104 15.09 11.17 -10.55
CA ALA A 104 15.53 9.84 -10.17
C ALA A 104 16.39 9.16 -11.25
N MET A 105 16.05 9.37 -12.52
CA MET A 105 16.69 8.74 -13.68
C MET A 105 16.86 9.74 -14.84
N PRO A 106 17.81 10.69 -14.73
CA PRO A 106 17.94 11.82 -15.67
C PRO A 106 18.20 11.42 -17.12
N PHE A 107 18.79 10.25 -17.35
CA PHE A 107 19.09 9.75 -18.69
C PHE A 107 18.01 8.83 -19.28
N ASN A 108 16.93 8.57 -18.54
CA ASN A 108 15.88 7.64 -18.93
C ASN A 108 14.59 8.35 -19.39
N VAL A 109 14.62 9.68 -19.48
CA VAL A 109 13.50 10.52 -19.92
C VAL A 109 13.85 11.15 -21.26
N ASN A 110 12.90 11.16 -22.20
CA ASN A 110 13.09 11.89 -23.46
C ASN A 110 13.15 13.40 -23.16
N CYS A 111 14.33 14.00 -23.31
CA CYS A 111 14.56 15.43 -23.07
C CYS A 111 13.63 16.35 -23.89
N GLU A 112 13.16 15.90 -25.06
CA GLU A 112 12.26 16.68 -25.91
C GLU A 112 10.80 16.68 -25.40
N ALA A 113 10.45 15.80 -24.46
CA ALA A 113 9.12 15.71 -23.86
C ALA A 113 8.93 16.61 -22.64
N VAL A 114 9.99 17.26 -22.16
CA VAL A 114 9.95 18.19 -21.02
C VAL A 114 9.85 19.62 -21.58
N ARG A 115 8.64 20.19 -21.58
CA ARG A 115 8.39 21.60 -21.90
C ARG A 115 8.39 22.48 -20.66
#